data_AF-A0A7C2F560-F1
#
_entry.id   AF-A0A7C2F560-F1
#
_cell.length_a   1.000
_cell.length_b   1.000
_cell.length_c   1.000
_cell.angle_alpha   90.00
_cell.angle_beta   90.00
_cell.angle_gamma   90.00
#
_symmetry.space_group_name_H-M   'P 1'
#
loop_
_entity.id
_entity.type
_entity.pdbx_description
1 polymer ?
#
loop_
_entity_poly.entity_id
_entity_poly.type
_entity_poly.pdbx_seq_one_letter_code
_entity_poly.pdbx_strand_id
1 'polypeptide(L)'
;MDPVVRRRHRPSWWRRIAMTAALVAVLFAAYVMAMQATLPSGGTVQSRETRDQLHALIHGGALAFGFAAGWALGWASERNGFAYAVTISVVLAFLMAFAMMASWELACSGGIVVLRAWTCG
;
A
#
# COMPACT_ATOMS: atom_id res chain seq x y z
N MET A 1 -8.80 7.41 -52.14
CA MET A 1 -8.92 6.65 -50.88
C MET A 1 -8.08 7.36 -49.85
N ASP A 2 -8.68 8.14 -48.98
CA ASP A 2 -7.93 8.86 -47.95
C ASP A 2 -7.40 7.88 -46.90
N PRO A 3 -6.11 7.95 -46.53
CA PRO A 3 -5.59 7.15 -45.45
C PRO A 3 -6.30 7.58 -44.17
N VAL A 4 -7.10 6.67 -43.59
CA VAL A 4 -7.66 6.83 -42.25
C VAL A 4 -6.48 6.95 -41.29
N VAL A 5 -6.09 8.18 -40.96
CA VAL A 5 -5.12 8.48 -39.91
C VAL A 5 -5.77 8.03 -38.60
N ARG A 6 -5.56 6.76 -38.24
CA ARG A 6 -5.84 6.27 -36.89
C ARG A 6 -4.90 7.04 -35.97
N ARG A 7 -5.36 8.18 -35.44
CA ARG A 7 -4.73 8.80 -34.27
C ARG A 7 -4.71 7.73 -33.19
N ARG A 8 -3.55 7.08 -32.98
CA ARG A 8 -3.32 6.27 -31.79
C ARG A 8 -3.53 7.22 -30.63
N HIS A 9 -4.70 7.13 -29.98
CA HIS A 9 -4.96 7.84 -28.75
C HIS A 9 -4.00 7.24 -27.71
N ARG A 10 -2.81 7.82 -27.60
CA ARG A 10 -1.90 7.47 -26.51
C ARG A 10 -2.67 7.76 -25.23
N PRO A 11 -2.83 6.79 -24.32
CA PRO A 11 -3.47 7.08 -23.04
C PRO A 11 -2.75 8.28 -22.43
N SER A 12 -3.50 9.32 -22.07
CA SER A 12 -2.93 10.53 -21.52
C SER A 12 -2.06 10.15 -20.32
N TRP A 13 -0.87 10.74 -20.23
CA TRP A 13 0.06 10.51 -19.13
C TRP A 13 -0.63 10.67 -17.75
N TRP A 14 -1.56 11.62 -17.66
CA TRP A 14 -2.45 11.81 -16.52
C TRP A 14 -3.29 10.60 -16.14
N ARG A 15 -3.88 9.88 -17.11
CA ARG A 15 -4.65 8.67 -16.83
C ARG A 15 -3.79 7.59 -16.19
N ARG A 16 -2.53 7.45 -16.63
CA ARG A 16 -1.59 6.46 -16.08
C ARG A 16 -1.25 6.77 -14.63
N ILE A 17 -0.96 8.04 -14.35
CA ILE A 17 -0.72 8.50 -12.97
C ILE A 17 -1.95 8.27 -12.11
N ALA A 18 -3.13 8.70 -12.57
CA ALA A 18 -4.37 8.56 -11.81
C ALA A 18 -4.67 7.10 -11.46
N MET A 19 -4.54 6.17 -12.42
CA MET A 19 -4.76 4.74 -12.16
C MET A 19 -3.73 4.17 -11.18
N THR A 20 -2.45 4.55 -11.32
CA THR A 20 -1.38 4.07 -10.43
C THR A 20 -1.57 4.61 -9.02
N ALA A 21 -1.85 5.91 -8.89
CA ALA A 21 -2.11 6.56 -7.61
C ALA A 21 -3.37 6.00 -6.93
N ALA A 22 -4.45 5.76 -7.68
CA ALA A 22 -5.65 5.13 -7.16
C ALA A 22 -5.38 3.72 -6.64
N LEU A 23 -4.61 2.92 -7.38
CA LEU A 23 -4.21 1.57 -6.93
C LEU A 23 -3.38 1.65 -5.64
N VAL A 24 -2.38 2.53 -5.59
CA VAL A 24 -1.57 2.74 -4.37
C VAL A 24 -2.46 3.15 -3.19
N ALA A 25 -3.39 4.08 -3.38
CA ALA A 25 -4.29 4.55 -2.33
C ALA A 25 -5.18 3.41 -1.80
N VAL A 26 -5.74 2.59 -2.68
CA VAL A 26 -6.55 1.42 -2.30
C VAL A 26 -5.73 0.39 -1.54
N LEU A 27 -4.52 0.06 -2.03
CA LEU A 27 -3.61 -0.87 -1.37
C LEU A 27 -3.21 -0.38 0.03
N PHE A 28 -2.88 0.90 0.14
CA PHE A 28 -2.51 1.51 1.41
C PHE A 28 -3.68 1.56 2.40
N ALA A 29 -4.89 1.89 1.95
CA ALA A 29 -6.09 1.85 2.78
C ALA A 29 -6.39 0.42 3.27
N ALA A 30 -6.26 -0.58 2.40
CA ALA A 30 -6.43 -1.99 2.76
C ALA A 30 -5.36 -2.44 3.78
N TYR A 31 -4.11 -2.01 3.61
CA TYR A 31 -3.04 -2.24 4.57
C TYR A 31 -3.38 -1.64 5.94
N VAL A 32 -3.80 -0.37 5.99
CA VAL A 32 -4.20 0.28 7.26
C VAL A 32 -5.36 -0.46 7.91
N MET A 33 -6.37 -0.88 7.14
CA MET A 33 -7.49 -1.67 7.64
C MET A 33 -7.05 -3.03 8.21
N ALA A 34 -6.09 -3.71 7.58
CA ALA A 34 -5.55 -4.97 8.09
C ALA A 34 -4.79 -4.78 9.42
N MET A 35 -4.01 -3.70 9.53
CA MET A 35 -3.35 -3.31 10.78
C MET A 35 -4.35 -2.98 11.88
N GLN A 36 -5.46 -2.30 11.54
CA GLN A 36 -6.56 -2.01 12.47
C GLN A 36 -7.25 -3.28 12.96
N ALA A 37 -7.57 -4.20 12.05
CA ALA A 37 -8.30 -5.43 12.35
C ALA A 37 -7.52 -6.39 13.27
N THR A 38 -6.21 -6.23 13.37
CA THR A 38 -5.33 -7.06 14.20
C THR A 38 -5.00 -6.43 15.55
N LEU A 39 -5.60 -5.28 15.89
CA LEU A 39 -5.49 -4.69 17.21
C LEU A 39 -6.16 -5.59 18.26
N PRO A 40 -5.51 -5.83 19.41
CA PRO A 40 -6.12 -6.59 20.51
C PRO A 40 -7.40 -5.89 21.01
N SER A 41 -8.50 -6.64 21.11
CA SER A 41 -9.73 -6.17 21.72
C SER A 41 -9.83 -6.61 23.18
N GLY A 42 -10.42 -5.76 24.04
CA GLY A 42 -10.80 -6.16 25.40
C GLY A 42 -9.67 -6.36 26.41
N GLY A 43 -8.56 -5.62 26.32
CA GLY A 43 -7.49 -5.66 27.33
C GLY A 43 -6.59 -6.90 27.27
N THR A 44 -6.72 -7.71 26.23
CA THR A 44 -5.83 -8.84 25.97
C THR A 44 -4.45 -8.32 25.52
N VAL A 45 -3.41 -8.71 26.25
CA VAL A 45 -2.02 -8.39 25.88
C VAL A 45 -1.51 -9.48 24.95
N GLN A 46 -1.21 -9.12 23.72
CA GLN A 46 -0.63 -10.05 22.74
C GLN A 46 0.86 -10.25 23.05
N SER A 47 1.37 -11.48 22.89
CA SER A 47 2.80 -11.74 23.06
C SER A 47 3.61 -10.96 22.02
N ARG A 48 4.84 -10.54 22.37
CA ARG A 48 5.73 -9.82 21.45
C ARG A 48 5.99 -10.63 20.18
N GLU A 49 6.21 -11.93 20.31
CA GLU A 49 6.47 -12.82 19.18
C GLU A 49 5.28 -12.88 18.20
N THR A 50 4.05 -13.07 18.69
CA THR A 50 2.86 -13.08 17.82
C THR A 50 2.63 -11.72 17.17
N ARG A 51 2.86 -10.63 17.91
CA ARG A 51 2.77 -9.26 17.39
C ARG A 51 3.75 -9.05 16.23
N ASP A 52 5.01 -9.39 16.43
CA ASP A 52 6.07 -9.20 15.43
C ASP A 52 5.83 -10.08 14.19
N GLN A 53 5.35 -11.31 14.39
CA GLN A 53 4.98 -12.21 13.30
C GLN A 53 3.80 -11.67 12.48
N LEU A 54 2.74 -11.15 13.13
CA LEU A 54 1.61 -10.53 12.44
C LEU A 54 2.05 -9.28 11.67
N HIS A 55 2.92 -8.46 12.27
CA HIS A 55 3.51 -7.31 11.57
C HIS A 55 4.24 -7.75 10.31
N ALA A 56 5.13 -8.74 10.39
CA ALA A 56 5.87 -9.24 9.24
C ALA A 56 4.93 -9.79 8.16
N LEU A 57 3.89 -10.54 8.55
CA LEU A 57 2.88 -11.09 7.65
C LEU A 57 2.09 -10.00 6.93
N ILE A 58 1.59 -8.98 7.64
CA ILE A 58 0.81 -7.90 7.05
C ILE A 58 1.70 -7.07 6.11
N HIS A 59 2.93 -6.75 6.52
CA HIS A 59 3.84 -5.95 5.70
C HIS A 59 4.29 -6.69 4.45
N GLY A 60 4.80 -7.92 4.63
CA GLY A 60 5.23 -8.77 3.53
C GLY A 60 4.08 -9.09 2.59
N GLY A 61 2.89 -9.39 3.13
CA GLY A 61 1.68 -9.66 2.37
C GLY A 61 1.23 -8.45 1.55
N ALA A 62 1.21 -7.26 2.14
CA ALA A 62 0.86 -6.02 1.43
C ALA A 62 1.84 -5.73 0.29
N LEU A 63 3.15 -5.91 0.52
CA LEU A 63 4.18 -5.70 -0.50
C LEU A 63 4.09 -6.72 -1.63
N ALA A 64 3.89 -8.01 -1.30
CA ALA A 64 3.74 -9.07 -2.30
C ALA A 64 2.47 -8.87 -3.15
N PHE A 65 1.35 -8.53 -2.50
CA PHE A 65 0.10 -8.24 -3.18
C PHE A 65 0.21 -6.97 -4.04
N GLY A 66 0.82 -5.91 -3.51
CA GLY A 66 1.10 -4.68 -4.25
C GLY A 66 1.99 -4.91 -5.47
N PHE A 67 3.03 -5.75 -5.33
CA PHE A 67 3.90 -6.15 -6.45
C PHE A 67 3.08 -6.84 -7.55
N ALA A 68 2.27 -7.84 -7.18
CA ALA A 68 1.44 -8.58 -8.12
C ALA A 68 0.38 -7.69 -8.79
N ALA A 69 -0.28 -6.82 -8.03
CA ALA A 69 -1.27 -5.87 -8.53
C ALA A 69 -0.64 -4.85 -9.49
N GLY A 70 0.55 -4.33 -9.13
CA GLY A 70 1.31 -3.44 -10.01
C GLY A 70 1.76 -4.13 -11.29
N TRP A 71 2.25 -5.36 -11.18
CA TRP A 71 2.57 -6.18 -12.34
C TRP A 71 1.36 -6.34 -13.26
N ALA A 72 0.21 -6.73 -12.71
CA ALA A 72 -1.02 -6.92 -13.47
C ALA A 72 -1.46 -5.63 -14.18
N LEU A 73 -1.43 -4.49 -13.49
CA LEU A 73 -1.76 -3.19 -14.06
C LEU A 73 -0.79 -2.79 -15.19
N GLY A 74 0.52 -2.93 -14.98
CA GLY A 74 1.54 -2.61 -15.97
C GLY A 74 1.51 -3.54 -17.19
N TRP A 75 1.21 -4.83 -16.98
CA TRP A 75 1.04 -5.81 -18.03
C TRP A 75 -0.17 -5.49 -18.91
N ALA A 76 -1.32 -5.20 -18.29
CA ALA A 76 -2.56 -4.92 -19.00
C ALA A 76 -2.53 -3.59 -19.79
N SER A 77 -1.76 -2.62 -19.32
CA SER A 77 -1.69 -1.28 -19.93
C SER A 77 -0.65 -1.18 -21.06
N GLU A 78 0.60 -1.59 -20.80
CA GLU A 78 1.73 -1.31 -21.69
C GLU A 78 2.69 -2.50 -21.86
N ARG A 79 2.33 -3.68 -21.34
CA ARG A 79 3.22 -4.86 -21.25
C ARG A 79 4.51 -4.59 -20.46
N ASN A 80 4.51 -3.58 -19.61
CA ASN A 80 5.64 -3.22 -18.74
C ASN A 80 5.30 -3.52 -17.27
N GLY A 81 4.95 -4.77 -16.99
CA GLY A 81 4.51 -5.20 -15.66
C GLY A 81 5.56 -4.95 -14.57
N PHE A 82 6.82 -5.27 -14.85
CA PHE A 82 7.89 -5.17 -13.85
C PHE A 82 8.12 -3.74 -13.35
N ALA A 83 8.13 -2.74 -14.24
CA ALA A 83 8.32 -1.34 -13.82
C ALA A 83 7.19 -0.85 -12.89
N TYR A 84 5.94 -1.22 -13.20
CA TYR A 84 4.81 -0.90 -12.35
C TYR A 84 4.87 -1.63 -11.01
N ALA A 85 5.24 -2.92 -11.02
CA ALA A 85 5.39 -3.72 -9.81
C ALA A 85 6.41 -3.09 -8.85
N VAL A 86 7.61 -2.75 -9.36
CA VAL A 86 8.65 -2.08 -8.57
C VAL A 86 8.18 -0.72 -8.07
N THR A 87 7.58 0.10 -8.94
CA THR A 87 7.10 1.44 -8.57
C THR A 87 6.09 1.38 -7.43
N ILE A 88 5.09 0.48 -7.54
CA ILE A 88 4.05 0.33 -6.53
C ILE A 88 4.63 -0.22 -5.23
N SER A 89 5.49 -1.24 -5.28
CA SER A 89 6.12 -1.80 -4.09
C SER A 89 6.97 -0.77 -3.33
N VAL A 90 7.76 0.03 -4.04
CA VAL A 90 8.60 1.08 -3.42
C VAL A 90 7.73 2.15 -2.77
N VAL A 91 6.76 2.72 -3.51
CA VAL A 91 5.88 3.76 -2.97
C VAL A 91 5.08 3.24 -1.79
N LEU A 92 4.55 2.01 -1.87
CA LEU A 92 3.82 1.40 -0.78
C LEU A 92 4.69 1.20 0.46
N ALA A 93 5.92 0.69 0.29
CA ALA A 93 6.89 0.55 1.40
C ALA A 93 7.18 1.89 2.08
N PHE A 94 7.38 2.96 1.31
CA PHE A 94 7.57 4.31 1.85
C PHE A 94 6.35 4.79 2.66
N LEU A 95 5.14 4.59 2.13
CA LEU A 95 3.91 4.97 2.84
C LEU A 95 3.73 4.17 4.14
N MET A 96 4.05 2.88 4.14
CA MET A 96 3.99 2.04 5.34
C MET A 96 4.98 2.50 6.41
N ALA A 97 6.22 2.78 6.03
CA ALA A 97 7.23 3.33 6.94
C ALA A 97 6.82 4.71 7.47
N PHE A 98 6.29 5.57 6.61
CA PHE A 98 5.77 6.88 7.01
C PHE A 98 4.60 6.75 7.98
N ALA A 99 3.67 5.83 7.74
CA ALA A 99 2.55 5.56 8.63
C ALA A 99 3.02 5.14 10.03
N MET A 100 4.05 4.30 10.12
CA MET A 100 4.68 3.93 11.39
C MET A 100 5.25 5.15 12.12
N MET A 101 6.09 5.95 11.45
CA MET A 101 6.69 7.14 12.05
C MET A 101 5.63 8.16 12.50
N ALA A 102 4.66 8.47 11.63
CA ALA A 102 3.58 9.40 11.94
C ALA A 102 2.71 8.90 13.10
N SER A 103 2.42 7.59 13.14
CA SER A 103 1.66 7.00 14.25
C SER A 103 2.41 7.05 15.57
N TRP A 104 3.74 7.03 15.57
CA TRP A 104 4.53 7.17 16.80
C TRP A 104 4.38 8.57 17.40
N GLU A 105 4.49 9.61 16.58
CA GLU A 105 4.24 10.99 16.99
C GLU A 105 2.78 11.17 17.46
N LEU A 106 1.81 10.75 16.65
CA LEU A 106 0.40 10.98 16.96
C LEU A 106 -0.10 10.15 18.16
N ALA A 107 0.40 8.92 18.34
CA ALA A 107 -0.11 8.00 19.36
C ALA A 107 0.71 8.00 20.66
N CYS A 108 2.02 8.24 20.60
CA CYS A 108 2.90 8.22 21.78
C CYS A 108 3.13 9.61 22.37
N SER A 109 3.02 10.71 21.59
CA SER A 109 3.10 12.09 22.10
C SER A 109 1.76 12.85 22.01
N GLY A 110 0.90 12.55 21.03
CA GLY A 110 -0.35 13.28 20.74
C GLY A 110 -1.68 12.70 21.24
N GLY A 111 -1.70 11.50 21.84
CA GLY A 111 -2.91 10.92 22.45
C GLY A 111 -3.92 10.26 21.50
N ILE A 112 -3.62 10.10 20.20
CA ILE A 112 -4.52 9.41 19.26
C ILE A 112 -4.34 7.89 19.35
N VAL A 113 -5.42 7.18 19.69
CA VAL A 113 -5.39 5.78 20.17
C VAL A 113 -5.24 4.74 19.05
N VAL A 114 -5.47 5.13 17.81
CA VAL A 114 -5.82 4.21 16.71
C VAL A 114 -4.70 3.23 16.34
N LEU A 115 -3.44 3.51 16.68
CA LEU A 115 -2.30 2.58 16.49
C LEU A 115 -1.38 2.44 17.71
N ARG A 116 -1.76 3.03 18.85
CA ARG A 116 -0.89 3.15 20.04
C ARG A 116 -0.33 1.82 20.53
N ALA A 117 -1.12 0.75 20.43
CA ALA A 117 -0.72 -0.60 20.86
C ALA A 117 0.38 -1.22 19.99
N TRP A 118 0.48 -0.80 18.72
CA TRP A 118 1.55 -1.22 17.81
C TRP A 118 2.80 -0.35 17.93
N THR A 119 2.66 0.94 18.22
CA THR A 119 3.80 1.90 18.21
C THR A 119 4.44 2.20 19.56
N CYS A 120 3.70 2.16 20.67
CA CYS A 120 4.19 2.66 21.97
C CYS A 120 4.50 1.55 23.00
N GLY A 121 4.56 0.28 22.58
CA GLY A 121 4.69 -0.89 23.46
C GLY A 121 5.99 -1.66 23.31
#